data_AF-A0A838LAI9-F1
#
_entry.id   AF-A0A838LAI9-F1
#
_cell.length_a   1.000
_cell.length_b   1.000
_cell.length_c   1.000
_cell.angle_alpha   90.00
_cell.angle_beta   90.00
_cell.angle_gamma   90.00
#
_symmetry.space_group_name_H-M   'P 1'
#
loop_
_entity.id
_entity.type
_entity.pdbx_description
1 polymer ?
#
loop_
_entity_poly.entity_id
_entity_poly.type
_entity_poly.pdbx_seq_one_letter_code
_entity_poly.pdbx_strand_id
1 'polypeptide(L)'
;MLGLGGLITQLIEDARSLAQAEVNLLKSKAFAILRRSRTAIVLLLIAACLAFASVVALMLGLVLALAPLVGAALAGLILLAGGLAMAAFLGWLAIRLLAGPPRKPEPETPA
;
A
#
# COMPACT_ATOMS: atom_id res chain seq x y z
N MET A 1 45.17 -11.10 36.18
CA MET A 1 45.44 -11.63 34.83
C MET A 1 44.27 -12.53 34.47
N LEU A 2 43.29 -12.06 33.70
CA LEU A 2 42.24 -12.95 33.21
C LEU A 2 42.89 -13.94 32.24
N GLY A 3 42.75 -15.24 32.50
CA GLY A 3 43.18 -16.27 31.55
C GLY A 3 42.37 -16.17 30.25
N LEU A 4 42.85 -16.84 29.20
CA LEU A 4 42.23 -16.85 27.85
C LEU A 4 40.70 -17.02 27.86
N GLY A 5 40.15 -17.84 28.76
CA GLY A 5 38.70 -18.03 28.89
C GLY A 5 37.94 -16.76 29.26
N GLY A 6 38.52 -15.85 30.04
CA GLY A 6 37.89 -14.58 30.40
C GLY A 6 37.80 -13.58 29.24
N LEU A 7 38.81 -13.56 28.37
CA LEU A 7 38.81 -12.72 27.15
C LEU A 7 37.78 -13.20 26.13
N ILE A 8 37.64 -14.52 25.97
CA ILE A 8 36.64 -15.11 25.07
C ILE A 8 35.22 -14.80 25.57
N THR A 9 34.97 -14.94 26.87
CA THR A 9 33.67 -14.59 27.46
C THR A 9 33.36 -13.10 27.29
N GLN A 10 34.34 -12.23 27.46
CA GLN A 10 34.15 -10.78 27.29
C GLN A 10 33.84 -10.41 25.83
N LEU A 11 34.52 -11.03 24.85
CA LEU A 11 34.23 -10.84 23.43
C LEU A 11 32.83 -11.31 23.04
N ILE A 12 32.36 -12.43 23.61
CA ILE A 12 31.01 -12.95 23.37
C ILE A 12 29.96 -12.00 23.96
N GLU A 13 30.20 -11.48 25.16
CA GLU A 13 29.29 -10.52 25.80
C GLU A 13 29.24 -9.19 25.03
N ASP A 14 30.39 -8.69 24.57
CA ASP A 14 30.47 -7.48 23.75
C ASP A 14 29.74 -7.66 22.42
N ALA A 15 29.94 -8.77 21.71
CA ALA A 15 29.25 -9.07 20.46
C ALA A 15 27.73 -9.15 20.65
N ARG A 16 27.27 -9.75 21.76
CA ARG A 16 25.85 -9.84 22.11
C ARG A 16 25.26 -8.46 22.41
N SER A 17 26.00 -7.62 23.14
CA SER A 17 25.58 -6.25 23.46
C SER A 17 25.44 -5.39 22.18
N LEU A 18 26.34 -5.59 21.22
CA LEU A 18 26.38 -4.86 19.95
C LEU A 18 25.22 -5.28 19.04
N ALA A 19 24.93 -6.59 18.97
CA ALA A 19 23.76 -7.10 18.26
C ALA A 19 22.44 -6.54 18.85
N GLN A 20 22.32 -6.46 20.18
CA GLN A 20 21.16 -5.87 20.84
C GLN A 20 21.03 -4.37 20.55
N ALA A 21 22.15 -3.64 20.50
CA ALA A 21 22.17 -2.22 20.19
C ALA A 21 21.68 -1.97 18.76
N GLU A 22 22.12 -2.74 17.77
CA GLU A 22 21.66 -2.61 16.38
C GLU A 22 20.17 -2.88 16.25
N VAL A 23 19.65 -3.95 16.87
CA VAL A 23 18.21 -4.25 16.88
C VAL A 23 17.40 -3.09 17.46
N ASN A 24 17.88 -2.49 18.56
CA ASN A 24 17.25 -1.33 19.17
C ASN A 24 17.33 -0.08 18.29
N LEU A 25 18.42 0.08 17.53
CA LEU A 25 18.62 1.20 16.60
C LEU A 25 17.68 1.08 15.38
N LEU A 26 17.55 -0.11 14.79
CA LEU A 26 16.58 -0.41 13.74
C LEU A 26 15.15 -0.18 14.22
N LYS A 27 14.81 -0.68 15.41
CA LYS A 27 13.49 -0.47 16.02
C LYS A 27 13.20 1.02 16.21
N SER A 28 14.16 1.77 16.74
CA SER A 28 14.02 3.21 16.98
C SER A 28 13.90 4.01 15.68
N LYS A 29 14.66 3.66 14.64
CA LYS A 29 14.52 4.27 13.30
C LYS A 29 13.13 3.99 12.71
N ALA A 30 12.66 2.75 12.80
CA ALA A 30 11.31 2.39 12.34
C ALA A 30 10.23 3.20 13.08
N PHE A 31 10.30 3.29 14.41
CA PHE A 31 9.37 4.09 15.22
C PHE A 31 9.49 5.59 14.97
N ALA A 32 10.69 6.12 14.74
CA ALA A 32 10.90 7.54 14.44
C ALA A 32 10.28 7.93 13.08
N ILE A 33 10.44 7.07 12.07
CA ILE A 33 9.80 7.25 10.76
C ILE A 33 8.28 7.20 10.92
N LEU A 34 7.76 6.21 11.65
CA LEU A 34 6.32 6.06 11.91
C LEU A 34 5.73 7.26 12.65
N ARG A 35 6.45 7.78 13.65
CA ARG A 35 6.00 8.92 14.46
C ARG A 35 6.02 10.21 13.65
N ARG A 36 7.00 10.37 12.76
CA ARG A 36 7.07 11.50 11.82
C ARG A 36 6.02 11.41 10.72
N SER A 37 5.68 10.21 10.26
CA SER A 37 4.69 10.01 9.20
C SER A 37 3.25 9.89 9.71
N ARG A 38 3.02 9.71 11.02
CA ARG A 38 1.66 9.54 11.60
C ARG A 38 0.69 10.64 11.15
N THR A 39 1.10 11.90 11.20
CA THR A 39 0.25 13.03 10.77
C THR A 39 -0.04 12.96 9.27
N ALA A 40 0.97 12.63 8.45
CA ALA A 40 0.79 12.45 7.02
C ALA A 40 -0.13 11.27 6.68
N ILE A 41 -0.03 10.16 7.43
CA ILE A 41 -0.90 8.98 7.28
C ILE A 41 -2.34 9.33 7.63
N VAL A 42 -2.57 10.05 8.74
CA VAL A 42 -3.92 10.49 9.13
C VAL A 42 -4.50 11.44 8.10
N LEU A 43 -3.71 12.41 7.61
CA LEU A 43 -4.15 13.32 6.55
C LEU A 43 -4.48 12.57 5.25
N LEU A 44 -3.66 11.59 4.86
CA LEU A 44 -3.90 10.74 3.69
C LEU A 44 -5.19 9.93 3.88
N LEU A 45 -5.40 9.34 5.05
CA LEU A 45 -6.62 8.59 5.36
C LEU A 45 -7.87 9.47 5.27
N ILE A 46 -7.81 10.68 5.83
CA ILE A 46 -8.91 11.66 5.72
C ILE A 46 -9.15 12.04 4.26
N ALA A 47 -8.09 12.34 3.50
CA ALA A 47 -8.19 12.68 2.08
C ALA A 47 -8.78 11.53 1.25
N ALA A 48 -8.37 10.29 1.51
CA ALA A 48 -8.90 9.10 0.85
C ALA A 48 -10.39 8.88 1.17
N CYS A 49 -10.77 9.04 2.44
CA CYS A 49 -12.17 8.98 2.88
C CYS A 49 -13.01 10.06 2.19
N LEU A 50 -12.49 11.30 2.12
CA LEU A 50 -13.17 12.42 1.51
C LEU A 50 -13.30 12.23 -0.02
N ALA A 51 -12.25 11.76 -0.68
CA ALA A 51 -12.29 11.42 -2.10
C ALA A 51 -13.33 10.33 -2.39
N PHE A 52 -13.39 9.28 -1.56
CA PHE A 52 -14.42 8.25 -1.68
C PHE A 52 -15.84 8.82 -1.49
N ALA A 53 -16.03 9.65 -0.47
CA ALA A 53 -17.32 10.31 -0.22
C ALA A 53 -17.73 11.21 -1.40
N SER A 54 -16.78 11.95 -2.01
CA SER A 54 -17.04 12.77 -3.20
C SER A 54 -17.46 11.93 -4.41
N VAL A 55 -16.86 10.76 -4.63
CA VAL A 55 -17.28 9.84 -5.71
C VAL A 55 -18.71 9.36 -5.49
N VAL A 56 -19.06 8.96 -4.26
CA VAL A 56 -20.43 8.57 -3.91
C VAL A 56 -21.41 9.74 -4.10
N ALA A 57 -21.04 10.94 -3.67
CA ALA A 57 -21.85 12.14 -3.85
C ALA A 57 -22.06 12.49 -5.33
N LEU A 58 -21.03 12.37 -6.18
CA LEU A 58 -21.16 12.54 -7.63
C LEU A 58 -22.10 11.50 -8.24
N MET A 59 -22.01 10.24 -7.82
CA MET A 59 -22.92 9.20 -8.26
C MET A 59 -24.37 9.51 -7.88
N LEU A 60 -24.63 9.95 -6.65
CA LEU A 60 -25.96 10.36 -6.21
C LEU A 60 -26.47 11.58 -6.98
N GLY A 61 -25.61 12.58 -7.21
CA GLY A 61 -25.93 13.75 -8.02
C GLY A 61 -26.33 13.37 -9.46
N LEU A 62 -25.62 12.40 -10.07
CA LEU A 62 -25.94 11.87 -11.38
C LEU A 62 -27.32 11.18 -11.40
N VAL A 63 -27.63 10.39 -10.38
CA VAL A 63 -28.96 9.75 -10.25
C VAL A 63 -30.05 10.80 -10.11
N LEU A 64 -29.86 11.82 -9.28
CA LEU A 64 -30.84 12.91 -9.12
C LEU A 64 -31.02 13.71 -10.41
N ALA A 65 -29.96 13.92 -11.18
CA ALA A 65 -30.03 14.61 -12.47
C ALA A 65 -30.74 13.77 -13.55
N LEU A 66 -30.57 12.45 -13.56
CA LEU A 66 -31.23 11.54 -14.52
C LEU A 66 -32.66 11.16 -14.11
N ALA A 67 -32.97 11.20 -12.81
CA ALA A 67 -34.28 10.85 -12.28
C ALA A 67 -35.45 11.56 -12.99
N PRO A 68 -35.42 12.89 -13.28
CA PRO A 68 -36.51 13.53 -13.99
C PRO A 68 -36.64 13.13 -15.48
N LEU A 69 -35.57 12.62 -16.11
CA LEU A 69 -35.60 12.24 -17.53
C LEU A 69 -36.08 10.81 -17.76
N VAL A 70 -35.60 9.87 -16.94
CA VAL A 70 -35.77 8.43 -17.18
C VAL A 70 -36.51 7.74 -16.02
N GLY A 71 -36.77 8.46 -14.93
CA GLY A 71 -37.32 7.90 -13.69
C GLY A 71 -36.23 7.36 -12.77
N ALA A 72 -36.48 7.42 -11.46
CA ALA A 72 -35.50 7.07 -10.43
C ALA A 72 -34.99 5.61 -10.52
N ALA A 73 -35.86 4.66 -10.88
CA ALA A 73 -35.49 3.25 -10.99
C ALA A 73 -34.50 3.00 -12.14
N LEU A 74 -34.74 3.59 -13.32
CA LEU A 74 -33.85 3.45 -14.47
C LEU A 74 -32.54 4.25 -14.29
N ALA A 75 -32.60 5.41 -13.64
CA ALA A 75 -31.41 6.18 -13.28
C ALA A 75 -30.45 5.36 -12.37
N GLY A 76 -30.99 4.63 -11.39
CA GLY A 76 -30.21 3.73 -10.54
C GLY A 76 -29.56 2.58 -11.32
N LEU A 77 -30.28 1.98 -12.28
CA LEU A 77 -29.74 0.92 -13.13
C LEU A 77 -28.61 1.41 -14.05
N ILE A 78 -28.76 2.60 -14.63
CA ILE A 78 -27.72 3.23 -15.45
C ILE A 78 -26.48 3.50 -14.60
N LEU A 79 -26.66 4.02 -13.39
CA LEU A 79 -25.55 4.27 -12.47
C LEU A 79 -24.83 2.97 -12.09
N LEU A 80 -25.58 1.91 -11.77
CA LEU A 80 -25.02 0.59 -11.46
C LEU A 80 -24.17 0.07 -12.61
N ALA A 81 -24.71 0.09 -13.84
CA ALA A 81 -24.00 -0.36 -15.02
C ALA A 81 -22.73 0.48 -15.30
N GLY A 82 -22.83 1.81 -15.19
CA GLY A 82 -21.70 2.72 -15.36
C GLY A 82 -20.62 2.51 -14.29
N GLY A 83 -21.01 2.32 -13.03
CA GLY A 83 -20.09 2.02 -11.94
C GLY A 83 -19.36 0.70 -12.13
N LEU A 84 -20.08 -0.35 -12.55
CA LEU A 84 -19.51 -1.66 -12.81
C LEU A 84 -18.52 -1.63 -13.99
N ALA A 85 -18.87 -0.88 -15.05
CA ALA A 85 -17.99 -0.68 -16.20
C ALA A 85 -16.70 0.05 -15.79
N MET A 86 -16.80 1.10 -14.97
CA MET A 86 -15.64 1.83 -14.46
C MET A 86 -14.77 0.94 -13.58
N ALA A 87 -15.36 0.16 -12.67
CA ALA A 87 -14.64 -0.78 -11.82
C ALA A 87 -13.90 -1.85 -12.65
N ALA A 88 -14.57 -2.42 -13.66
CA ALA A 88 -13.95 -3.38 -14.57
C ALA A 88 -12.77 -2.78 -15.34
N PHE A 89 -12.91 -1.53 -15.82
CA PHE A 89 -11.85 -0.82 -16.52
C PHE A 89 -10.62 -0.57 -15.63
N LEU A 90 -10.83 -0.07 -14.40
CA LEU A 90 -9.74 0.14 -13.44
C LEU A 90 -9.08 -1.19 -13.05
N GLY A 91 -9.86 -2.24 -12.81
CA GLY A 91 -9.34 -3.57 -12.47
C GLY A 91 -8.48 -4.15 -13.60
N TRP A 92 -8.94 -4.00 -14.85
CA TRP A 92 -8.17 -4.41 -16.02
C TRP A 92 -6.85 -3.64 -16.16
N LEU A 93 -6.88 -2.32 -15.96
CA LEU A 93 -5.68 -1.49 -16.00
C LEU A 93 -4.67 -1.89 -14.91
N ALA A 94 -5.16 -2.17 -13.70
CA ALA A 94 -4.33 -2.63 -12.60
C ALA A 94 -3.65 -3.98 -12.93
N ILE A 95 -4.40 -4.95 -13.46
CA ILE A 95 -3.85 -6.24 -13.90
C ILE A 95 -2.77 -6.02 -14.97
N ARG A 96 -3.00 -5.13 -15.94
CA ARG A 96 -1.99 -4.82 -16.97
C ARG A 96 -0.73 -4.17 -16.41
N LEU A 97 -0.86 -3.31 -15.42
CA LEU A 97 0.29 -2.69 -14.76
C LEU A 97 1.11 -3.71 -13.97
N LEU A 98 0.43 -4.67 -13.33
CA LEU A 98 1.06 -5.75 -12.55
C LEU A 98 1.66 -6.87 -13.42
N ALA A 99 1.16 -7.08 -14.63
CA ALA A 99 1.55 -8.22 -15.47
C ALA A 99 3.01 -8.22 -15.93
N GLY A 100 3.71 -7.07 -15.91
CA GLY A 100 5.14 -6.96 -16.24
C GLY A 100 5.51 -7.34 -17.70
N PRO A 101 6.64 -6.87 -18.25
CA PRO A 101 7.08 -7.28 -19.58
C PRO A 101 7.39 -8.79 -19.63
N PRO A 102 7.09 -9.50 -20.75
CA PRO A 102 7.44 -10.91 -20.88
C PRO A 102 8.95 -11.11 -20.73
N ARG A 103 9.34 -12.07 -19.87
CA ARG A 103 10.74 -12.45 -19.65
C ARG A 103 11.30 -12.92 -20.99
N LYS A 104 12.34 -12.23 -21.48
CA LYS A 104 13.03 -12.65 -22.72
C LYS A 104 13.64 -14.04 -22.48
N PRO A 105 13.50 -14.99 -23.41
CA PRO A 105 14.17 -16.28 -23.30
C PRO A 105 15.67 -16.01 -23.24
N GLU A 106 16.33 -16.54 -22.22
CA GLU A 106 17.79 -16.52 -22.14
C GLU A 106 18.32 -17.30 -23.34
N PRO A 107 19.33 -16.76 -24.05
CA PRO A 107 19.93 -17.48 -25.16
C PRO A 107 20.50 -18.79 -24.63
N GLU A 108 20.04 -19.91 -25.19
CA GLU A 108 20.60 -21.22 -24.89
C GLU A 108 22.08 -21.17 -25.21
N THR A 109 22.93 -21.22 -24.18
CA THR A 109 24.37 -21.32 -24.35
C THR A 109 24.65 -22.67 -25.02
N PRO A 110 25.12 -22.71 -26.27
CA PRO A 110 25.52 -23.97 -26.89
C PRO A 110 26.72 -24.51 -26.09
N ALA A 111 26.54 -25.74 -25.58
CA ALA A 111 27.54 -26.51 -24.85
C ALA A 111 28.71 -26.93 -25.75
#